data_AF-J4H1Q6-F1
#
_entry.id   AF-J4H1Q6-F1
#
_cell.length_a   1.000
_cell.length_b   1.000
_cell.length_c   1.000
_cell.angle_alpha   90.00
_cell.angle_beta   90.00
_cell.angle_gamma   90.00
#
_symmetry.space_group_name_H-M   'P 1'
#
loop_
_entity.id
_entity.type
_entity.pdbx_description
1 polymer ?
#
loop_
_entity_poly.entity_id
_entity_poly.type
_entity_poly.pdbx_seq_one_letter_code
_entity_poly.pdbx_strand_id
1 'polypeptide(L)'
;MTASEELDALFPLPTRRQDSFCPDWLPGVTSESKLAVSRVLKANHEQRHAFINEYGFHNHTSHHLLAVFALGAPPPIFDAIFGDHKSRTLPTLESPGVIDEDNFFEHLGKRVYYDAYLQHFHKVVLEKGASAAMEEYLFSPAANFSETQSDSQRQMLTRTFSMLFHPMIYLGYGLEFGIPGLVAEGLAQIATHPLQGEGLITREEFRTQSGVTTGASGFVSSFASLLLNKERSLSAPKSTNVHALTILARVLRDERFSSTSIRFAPVGHRSEILSHYSQVLAELGDVLRSYVKEWYMDYDDPARVESKVEELCWTNTLLYSVGGWGGRNVKAGKTFTADFFLMHMVTSSIFVSSTVTYLSPSSIVQFLRAYFISSIAWWVARGRPLLPIREFYAAVTATPVPYGTVNVKPTHGTLSTEVAPSNPWLPILQTTIVHQDDHIGKLQRALAHFATKYGDRPKGHLSVLADVDDVSLDGVEVLDGTLFIRAAGLTANELGWMKEGQARGEWSIDAFY
;
A
#
# COMPACT_ATOMS: atom_id res chain seq x y z
N MET A 1 -11.29 -26.67 19.56
CA MET A 1 -10.64 -26.77 18.25
C MET A 1 -9.28 -27.40 18.47
N THR A 2 -8.90 -28.42 17.71
CA THR A 2 -7.52 -28.93 17.72
C THR A 2 -6.58 -27.91 17.06
N ALA A 3 -5.27 -27.99 17.30
CA ALA A 3 -4.31 -27.08 16.66
C ALA A 3 -4.39 -27.11 15.11
N SER A 4 -4.67 -28.28 14.52
CA SER A 4 -4.86 -28.42 13.08
C SER A 4 -6.14 -27.75 12.59
N GLU A 5 -7.25 -27.90 13.32
CA GLU A 5 -8.52 -27.25 12.98
C GLU A 5 -8.40 -25.72 13.10
N GLU A 6 -7.63 -25.23 14.08
CA GLU A 6 -7.38 -23.79 14.26
C GLU A 6 -6.54 -23.22 13.12
N LEU A 7 -5.46 -23.91 12.74
CA LEU A 7 -4.66 -23.51 11.60
C LEU A 7 -5.47 -23.51 10.29
N ASP A 8 -6.37 -24.48 10.11
CA ASP A 8 -7.26 -24.53 8.94
C ASP A 8 -8.28 -23.38 8.94
N ALA A 9 -8.78 -22.96 10.12
CA ALA A 9 -9.66 -21.81 10.27
C ALA A 9 -8.94 -20.47 10.06
N LEU A 10 -7.68 -20.37 10.49
CA LEU A 10 -6.84 -19.18 10.28
C LEU A 10 -6.36 -19.05 8.84
N PHE A 11 -6.05 -20.16 8.18
CA PHE A 11 -5.54 -20.20 6.80
C PHE A 11 -6.44 -21.06 5.89
N PRO A 12 -7.68 -20.62 5.64
CA PRO A 12 -8.54 -21.27 4.66
C PRO A 12 -7.98 -21.10 3.24
N LEU A 13 -8.63 -21.73 2.25
CA LEU A 13 -8.30 -21.44 0.86
C LEU A 13 -8.61 -19.98 0.54
N PRO A 14 -7.73 -19.24 -0.15
CA PRO A 14 -7.99 -17.86 -0.53
C PRO A 14 -9.33 -17.72 -1.26
N THR A 15 -10.10 -16.73 -0.85
CA THR A 15 -11.41 -16.40 -1.42
C THR A 15 -11.34 -15.09 -2.17
N ARG A 16 -11.91 -15.08 -3.38
CA ARG A 16 -12.06 -13.87 -4.18
C ARG A 16 -13.31 -13.14 -3.70
N ARG A 17 -13.19 -11.86 -3.41
CA ARG A 17 -14.35 -11.02 -3.15
C ARG A 17 -15.10 -10.74 -4.45
N GLN A 18 -16.43 -10.75 -4.39
CA GLN A 18 -17.29 -10.53 -5.56
C GLN A 18 -17.63 -9.05 -5.79
N ASP A 19 -17.04 -8.14 -5.01
CA ASP A 19 -17.25 -6.70 -5.15
C ASP A 19 -16.30 -6.10 -6.19
N SER A 20 -16.79 -5.15 -6.98
CA SER A 20 -15.97 -4.48 -7.99
C SER A 20 -15.10 -3.37 -7.41
N PHE A 21 -15.07 -3.16 -6.09
CA PHE A 21 -14.28 -2.09 -5.49
C PHE A 21 -12.89 -2.59 -5.05
N CYS A 22 -12.80 -3.86 -4.64
CA CYS A 22 -11.58 -4.52 -4.21
C CYS A 22 -10.70 -4.97 -5.40
N PRO A 23 -9.41 -5.27 -5.13
CA PRO A 23 -8.51 -5.89 -6.08
C PRO A 23 -9.02 -7.21 -6.61
N ASP A 24 -8.71 -7.45 -7.89
CA ASP A 24 -9.15 -8.65 -8.59
C ASP A 24 -7.97 -9.58 -8.93
N TRP A 25 -8.27 -10.84 -9.25
CA TRP A 25 -7.28 -11.83 -9.65
C TRP A 25 -7.29 -12.02 -11.17
N LEU A 26 -6.11 -12.16 -11.75
CA LEU A 26 -5.97 -12.49 -13.16
C LEU A 26 -6.34 -13.96 -13.43
N PRO A 27 -6.75 -14.29 -14.67
CA PRO A 27 -6.92 -15.68 -15.08
C PRO A 27 -5.64 -16.49 -14.83
N GLY A 28 -5.78 -17.71 -14.30
CA GLY A 28 -4.65 -18.60 -13.97
C GLY A 28 -4.77 -19.24 -12.59
N VAL A 29 -5.59 -18.68 -11.70
CA VAL A 29 -5.89 -19.31 -10.39
C VAL A 29 -6.70 -20.61 -10.59
N THR A 30 -6.23 -21.71 -10.00
CA THR A 30 -6.86 -23.03 -10.05
C THR A 30 -7.10 -23.58 -8.64
N SER A 31 -7.84 -24.68 -8.52
CA SER A 31 -7.97 -25.39 -7.24
C SER A 31 -6.60 -25.85 -6.71
N GLU A 32 -5.71 -26.28 -7.60
CA GLU A 32 -4.37 -26.73 -7.25
C GLU A 32 -3.51 -25.57 -6.74
N SER A 33 -3.57 -24.40 -7.39
CA SER A 33 -2.82 -23.22 -6.93
C SER A 33 -3.31 -22.71 -5.57
N LYS A 34 -4.63 -22.77 -5.31
CA LYS A 34 -5.20 -22.46 -3.98
C LYS A 34 -4.68 -23.40 -2.89
N LEU A 35 -4.68 -24.71 -3.14
CA LEU A 35 -4.18 -25.70 -2.19
C LEU A 35 -2.68 -25.50 -1.93
N ALA A 36 -1.90 -25.27 -2.98
CA ALA A 36 -0.46 -25.07 -2.89
C ALA A 36 -0.11 -23.79 -2.11
N VAL A 37 -0.72 -22.64 -2.44
CA VAL A 37 -0.44 -21.39 -1.74
C VAL A 37 -0.86 -21.46 -0.27
N SER A 38 -2.02 -22.05 0.05
CA SER A 38 -2.46 -22.24 1.44
C SER A 38 -1.52 -23.15 2.23
N ARG A 39 -1.03 -24.25 1.64
CA ARG A 39 -0.03 -25.13 2.28
C ARG A 39 1.23 -24.34 2.65
N VAL A 40 1.73 -23.52 1.73
CA VAL A 40 2.96 -22.74 1.96
C VAL A 40 2.71 -21.61 2.98
N LEU A 41 1.55 -20.95 2.95
CA LEU A 41 1.19 -19.94 3.94
C LEU A 41 1.14 -20.53 5.36
N LYS A 42 0.52 -21.71 5.54
CA LYS A 42 0.53 -22.45 6.80
C LYS A 42 1.95 -22.78 7.26
N ALA A 43 2.77 -23.32 6.36
CA ALA A 43 4.17 -23.62 6.67
C ALA A 43 4.97 -22.37 7.05
N ASN A 44 4.71 -21.22 6.42
CA ASN A 44 5.33 -19.96 6.80
C ASN A 44 4.90 -19.54 8.21
N HIS A 45 3.59 -19.55 8.48
CA HIS A 45 3.02 -19.17 9.76
C HIS A 45 3.57 -19.98 10.93
N GLU A 46 3.68 -21.31 10.77
CA GLU A 46 4.16 -22.20 11.84
C GLU A 46 5.68 -22.17 12.02
N GLN A 47 6.45 -22.02 10.94
CA GLN A 47 7.90 -22.27 10.96
C GLN A 47 8.73 -20.99 10.98
N ARG A 48 8.20 -19.84 10.56
CA ARG A 48 8.97 -18.63 10.29
C ARG A 48 8.49 -17.46 11.15
N HIS A 49 9.42 -16.72 11.73
CA HIS A 49 9.12 -15.48 12.42
C HIS A 49 8.63 -14.42 11.43
N ALA A 50 7.88 -13.44 11.93
CA ALA A 50 7.48 -12.29 11.13
C ALA A 50 8.60 -11.26 10.89
N PHE A 51 9.79 -11.47 11.46
CA PHE A 51 10.97 -10.63 11.26
C PHE A 51 12.14 -11.46 10.73
N ILE A 52 13.00 -10.84 9.92
CA ILE A 52 14.19 -11.46 9.34
C ILE A 52 15.48 -11.12 10.09
N ASN A 53 15.43 -10.13 10.98
CA ASN A 53 16.59 -9.66 11.73
C ASN A 53 16.18 -8.87 12.99
N GLU A 54 17.19 -8.51 13.79
CA GLU A 54 17.05 -7.70 15.00
C GLU A 54 16.70 -6.22 14.74
N TYR A 55 16.72 -5.76 13.49
CA TYR A 55 16.25 -4.41 13.12
C TYR A 55 14.73 -4.36 12.92
N GLY A 56 14.06 -5.51 12.87
CA GLY A 56 12.61 -5.59 12.69
C GLY A 56 12.17 -5.51 11.23
N PHE A 57 13.05 -5.86 10.29
CA PHE A 57 12.63 -6.04 8.89
C PHE A 57 11.77 -7.27 8.75
N HIS A 58 10.78 -7.21 7.86
CA HIS A 58 9.67 -8.14 7.83
C HIS A 58 9.96 -9.37 7.00
N ASN A 59 9.37 -10.49 7.43
CA ASN A 59 9.15 -11.62 6.55
C ASN A 59 8.21 -11.17 5.41
N HIS A 60 8.55 -11.48 4.16
CA HIS A 60 7.75 -11.10 2.99
C HIS A 60 7.12 -12.29 2.29
N THR A 61 7.21 -13.49 2.87
CA THR A 61 6.75 -14.74 2.26
C THR A 61 5.29 -14.66 1.86
N SER A 62 4.40 -14.31 2.79
CA SER A 62 2.96 -14.17 2.52
C SER A 62 2.68 -13.14 1.43
N HIS A 63 3.39 -12.00 1.45
CA HIS A 63 3.23 -10.95 0.47
C HIS A 63 3.63 -11.39 -0.93
N HIS A 64 4.78 -12.06 -1.07
CA HIS A 64 5.26 -12.51 -2.36
C HIS A 64 4.34 -13.59 -2.93
N LEU A 65 3.96 -14.57 -2.10
CA LEU A 65 3.06 -15.66 -2.48
C LEU A 65 1.71 -15.14 -2.99
N LEU A 66 1.04 -14.29 -2.21
CA LEU A 66 -0.29 -13.80 -2.55
C LEU A 66 -0.26 -12.80 -3.71
N ALA A 67 0.81 -12.00 -3.84
CA ALA A 67 0.98 -11.13 -4.98
C ALA A 67 1.00 -11.92 -6.29
N VAL A 68 1.88 -12.93 -6.42
CA VAL A 68 1.99 -13.71 -7.66
C VAL A 68 0.84 -14.70 -7.84
N PHE A 69 0.23 -15.19 -6.74
CA PHE A 69 -1.00 -15.98 -6.80
C PHE A 69 -2.12 -15.20 -7.49
N ALA A 70 -2.34 -13.93 -7.11
CA ALA A 70 -3.32 -13.07 -7.77
C ALA A 70 -2.97 -12.74 -9.23
N LEU A 71 -1.70 -12.89 -9.63
CA LEU A 71 -1.27 -12.79 -11.03
C LEU A 71 -1.42 -14.11 -11.81
N GLY A 72 -1.87 -15.19 -11.16
CA GLY A 72 -2.07 -16.49 -11.80
C GLY A 72 -0.86 -17.42 -11.77
N ALA A 73 0.06 -17.26 -10.81
CA ALA A 73 1.23 -18.12 -10.68
C ALA A 73 0.85 -19.61 -10.47
N PRO A 74 1.58 -20.56 -11.10
CA PRO A 74 1.35 -21.99 -10.90
C PRO A 74 2.02 -22.51 -9.61
N PRO A 75 1.57 -23.67 -9.07
CA PRO A 75 2.05 -24.24 -7.81
C PRO A 75 3.57 -24.27 -7.59
N PRO A 76 4.42 -24.65 -8.57
CA PRO A 76 5.87 -24.72 -8.35
C PRO A 76 6.52 -23.38 -7.96
N ILE A 77 5.91 -22.26 -8.34
CA ILE A 77 6.40 -20.93 -7.96
C ILE A 77 6.30 -20.71 -6.45
N PHE A 78 5.25 -21.23 -5.79
CA PHE A 78 5.07 -21.03 -4.35
C PHE A 78 6.12 -21.76 -3.52
N ASP A 79 6.48 -23.00 -3.92
CA ASP A 79 7.55 -23.74 -3.26
C ASP A 79 8.93 -23.09 -3.52
N ALA A 80 9.17 -22.56 -4.72
CA ALA A 80 10.39 -21.82 -5.03
C ALA A 80 10.52 -20.54 -4.19
N ILE A 81 9.44 -19.77 -4.05
CA ILE A 81 9.37 -18.58 -3.19
C ILE A 81 9.67 -18.97 -1.74
N PHE A 82 9.04 -20.04 -1.24
CA PHE A 82 9.26 -20.47 0.14
C PHE A 82 10.68 -20.93 0.40
N GLY A 83 11.27 -21.68 -0.54
CA GLY A 83 12.67 -22.11 -0.47
C GLY A 83 13.63 -20.93 -0.38
N ASP A 84 13.46 -19.93 -1.25
CA ASP A 84 14.24 -18.67 -1.22
C ASP A 84 14.05 -17.93 0.11
N HIS A 85 12.80 -17.66 0.50
CA HIS A 85 12.49 -16.88 1.71
C HIS A 85 12.92 -17.58 3.00
N LYS A 86 12.84 -18.92 3.06
CA LYS A 86 13.30 -19.71 4.22
C LYS A 86 14.80 -19.57 4.48
N SER A 87 15.61 -19.25 3.47
CA SER A 87 17.05 -19.03 3.65
C SER A 87 17.38 -17.69 4.35
N ARG A 88 16.45 -16.73 4.35
CA ARG A 88 16.67 -15.34 4.78
C ARG A 88 15.72 -14.84 5.86
N THR A 89 14.80 -15.69 6.33
CA THR A 89 13.88 -15.40 7.44
C THR A 89 14.40 -16.04 8.75
N LEU A 90 13.86 -15.67 9.90
CA LEU A 90 14.17 -16.33 11.18
C LEU A 90 13.18 -17.48 11.43
N PRO A 91 13.55 -18.53 12.18
CA PRO A 91 12.57 -19.48 12.72
C PRO A 91 11.64 -18.78 13.72
N THR A 92 10.46 -19.35 13.99
CA THR A 92 9.57 -18.87 15.06
C THR A 92 10.31 -18.79 16.41
N LEU A 93 9.94 -17.80 17.22
CA LEU A 93 10.54 -17.51 18.52
C LEU A 93 9.43 -17.41 19.56
N GLU A 94 9.65 -18.00 20.73
CA GLU A 94 8.72 -17.88 21.85
C GLU A 94 8.81 -16.48 22.47
N SER A 95 7.66 -15.90 22.81
CA SER A 95 7.61 -14.63 23.52
C SER A 95 7.96 -14.77 25.01
N PRO A 96 8.53 -13.73 25.65
CA PRO A 96 8.89 -13.77 27.08
C PRO A 96 7.72 -13.92 28.06
N GLY A 97 6.47 -13.81 27.58
CA GLY A 97 5.25 -13.87 28.38
C GLY A 97 4.01 -13.93 27.49
N VAL A 98 2.83 -13.92 28.10
CA VAL A 98 1.53 -13.99 27.42
C VAL A 98 0.90 -12.60 27.38
N ILE A 99 0.16 -12.31 26.29
CA ILE A 99 -0.68 -11.12 26.18
C ILE A 99 -2.15 -11.51 26.39
N ASP A 100 -2.86 -10.73 27.19
CA ASP A 100 -4.30 -10.81 27.42
C ASP A 100 -4.93 -9.41 27.47
N GLU A 101 -6.21 -9.32 27.85
CA GLU A 101 -6.95 -8.06 27.90
C GLU A 101 -6.43 -7.10 28.97
N ASP A 102 -5.86 -7.61 30.07
CA ASP A 102 -5.41 -6.81 31.22
C ASP A 102 -4.06 -6.15 30.93
N ASN A 103 -3.17 -6.84 30.22
CA ASN A 103 -1.81 -6.37 29.94
C ASN A 103 -1.56 -5.91 28.49
N PHE A 104 -2.59 -5.90 27.63
CA PHE A 104 -2.47 -5.67 26.19
C PHE A 104 -1.59 -4.46 25.82
N PHE A 105 -1.72 -3.35 26.56
CA PHE A 105 -1.00 -2.10 26.26
C PHE A 105 0.42 -2.02 26.86
N GLU A 106 0.80 -2.93 27.77
CA GLU A 106 2.08 -2.85 28.51
C GLU A 106 3.32 -3.17 27.67
N HIS A 107 3.14 -3.90 26.58
CA HIS A 107 4.22 -4.43 25.74
C HIS A 107 4.25 -3.87 24.32
N LEU A 108 3.51 -2.79 24.05
CA LEU A 108 3.49 -2.16 22.73
C LEU A 108 4.89 -1.71 22.30
N GLY A 109 5.21 -1.95 21.03
CA GLY A 109 6.52 -1.63 20.43
C GLY A 109 7.65 -2.59 20.78
N LYS A 110 7.38 -3.66 21.56
CA LYS A 110 8.39 -4.66 21.93
C LYS A 110 8.28 -5.88 21.01
N ARG A 111 9.12 -5.92 19.96
CA ARG A 111 9.17 -6.99 18.94
C ARG A 111 9.31 -8.41 19.48
N VAL A 112 9.93 -8.58 20.66
CA VAL A 112 10.05 -9.88 21.33
C VAL A 112 8.72 -10.48 21.78
N TYR A 113 7.65 -9.67 21.88
CA TYR A 113 6.29 -10.12 22.23
C TYR A 113 5.43 -10.45 20.99
N TYR A 114 6.01 -10.54 19.79
CA TYR A 114 5.25 -10.76 18.56
C TYR A 114 4.39 -12.03 18.61
N ASP A 115 4.97 -13.16 19.01
CA ASP A 115 4.24 -14.42 19.11
C ASP A 115 3.10 -14.34 20.14
N ALA A 116 3.32 -13.71 21.30
CA ALA A 116 2.26 -13.52 22.29
C ALA A 116 1.09 -12.67 21.77
N TYR A 117 1.37 -11.56 21.08
CA TYR A 117 0.33 -10.77 20.42
C TYR A 117 -0.36 -11.54 19.30
N LEU A 118 0.37 -12.37 18.55
CA LEU A 118 -0.19 -13.22 17.50
C LEU A 118 -1.19 -14.22 18.08
N GLN A 119 -0.84 -14.91 19.17
CA GLN A 119 -1.75 -15.84 19.86
C GLN A 119 -3.00 -15.14 20.42
N HIS A 120 -2.85 -13.93 20.95
CA HIS A 120 -3.98 -13.10 21.36
C HIS A 120 -4.90 -12.80 20.17
N PHE A 121 -4.32 -12.35 19.05
CA PHE A 121 -5.10 -11.99 17.87
C PHE A 121 -5.69 -13.17 17.09
N HIS A 122 -5.13 -14.38 17.19
CA HIS A 122 -5.80 -15.58 16.70
C HIS A 122 -7.18 -15.74 17.32
N LYS A 123 -7.25 -15.70 18.67
CA LYS A 123 -8.51 -15.81 19.41
C LYS A 123 -9.46 -14.69 19.02
N VAL A 124 -8.99 -13.44 19.06
CA VAL A 124 -9.80 -12.26 18.75
C VAL A 124 -10.40 -12.35 17.34
N VAL A 125 -9.61 -12.67 16.32
CA VAL A 125 -10.08 -12.68 14.94
C VAL A 125 -10.99 -13.87 14.66
N LEU A 126 -10.73 -15.04 15.25
CA LEU A 126 -11.61 -16.21 15.12
C LEU A 126 -12.95 -16.02 15.85
N GLU A 127 -12.97 -15.31 16.98
CA GLU A 127 -14.18 -15.07 17.77
C GLU A 127 -15.01 -13.89 17.27
N LYS A 128 -14.37 -12.74 17.02
CA LYS A 128 -15.04 -11.46 16.70
C LYS A 128 -15.07 -11.16 15.19
N GLY A 129 -14.17 -11.76 14.41
CA GLY A 129 -13.95 -11.42 13.00
C GLY A 129 -13.12 -10.15 12.81
N ALA A 130 -12.66 -9.94 11.57
CA ALA A 130 -11.70 -8.88 11.24
C ALA A 130 -12.23 -7.46 11.48
N SER A 131 -13.49 -7.17 11.12
CA SER A 131 -14.08 -5.83 11.26
C SER A 131 -14.15 -5.39 12.73
N ALA A 132 -14.72 -6.24 13.61
CA ALA A 132 -14.82 -5.93 15.03
C ALA A 132 -13.44 -5.83 15.69
N ALA A 133 -12.50 -6.72 15.33
CA ALA A 133 -11.12 -6.66 15.82
C ALA A 133 -10.44 -5.33 15.45
N MET A 134 -10.58 -4.86 14.21
CA MET A 134 -10.01 -3.60 13.77
C MET A 134 -10.64 -2.40 14.49
N GLU A 135 -11.97 -2.35 14.61
CA GLU A 135 -12.64 -1.26 15.31
C GLU A 135 -12.19 -1.16 16.78
N GLU A 136 -12.08 -2.30 17.47
CA GLU A 136 -11.67 -2.35 18.87
C GLU A 136 -10.20 -1.99 19.07
N TYR A 137 -9.29 -2.62 18.33
CA TYR A 137 -7.85 -2.54 18.60
C TYR A 137 -7.12 -1.45 17.80
N LEU A 138 -7.73 -0.88 16.76
CA LEU A 138 -7.10 0.18 15.94
C LEU A 138 -7.82 1.52 16.05
N PHE A 139 -9.15 1.54 16.13
CA PHE A 139 -9.95 2.77 16.02
C PHE A 139 -10.67 3.18 17.30
N SER A 140 -10.68 2.34 18.34
CA SER A 140 -11.26 2.76 19.61
C SER A 140 -10.44 3.91 20.24
N PRO A 141 -11.09 4.82 20.98
CA PRO A 141 -10.39 5.83 21.75
C PRO A 141 -9.35 5.23 22.71
N ALA A 142 -9.68 4.11 23.36
CA ALA A 142 -8.80 3.43 24.30
C ALA A 142 -7.53 2.84 23.65
N ALA A 143 -7.63 2.40 22.39
CA ALA A 143 -6.50 1.90 21.62
C ALA A 143 -5.53 3.01 21.17
N ASN A 144 -5.95 4.28 21.18
CA ASN A 144 -5.12 5.37 20.67
C ASN A 144 -4.66 6.33 21.76
N PHE A 145 -5.51 6.64 22.74
CA PHE A 145 -5.23 7.62 23.77
C PHE A 145 -5.72 7.14 25.14
N SER A 146 -4.79 7.01 26.09
CA SER A 146 -5.11 6.77 27.51
C SER A 146 -5.84 7.97 28.13
N GLU A 147 -6.62 7.73 29.19
CA GLU A 147 -7.23 8.82 29.97
C GLU A 147 -6.19 9.62 30.76
N THR A 148 -5.13 8.96 31.23
CA THR A 148 -3.98 9.59 31.90
C THR A 148 -2.94 10.02 30.86
N GLN A 149 -2.50 11.29 30.88
CA GLN A 149 -1.55 11.83 29.88
C GLN A 149 -0.19 11.11 29.83
N SER A 150 0.17 10.32 30.85
CA SER A 150 1.46 9.64 30.95
C SER A 150 1.66 8.48 29.97
N ASP A 151 0.61 8.02 29.28
CA ASP A 151 0.63 6.80 28.47
C ASP A 151 0.35 7.09 26.98
N SER A 152 0.99 8.14 26.44
CA SER A 152 0.86 8.64 25.04
C SER A 152 1.30 7.65 23.96
N GLN A 153 1.74 6.45 24.36
CA GLN A 153 2.45 5.50 23.52
C GLN A 153 1.50 4.54 22.76
N ARG A 154 0.19 4.54 23.00
CA ARG A 154 -0.71 3.55 22.37
C ARG A 154 -0.80 3.74 20.85
N GLN A 155 -1.53 4.78 20.40
CA GLN A 155 -1.64 5.21 19.00
C GLN A 155 -1.62 4.07 17.97
N MET A 156 -2.48 3.08 18.16
CA MET A 156 -2.51 1.87 17.31
C MET A 156 -2.80 2.19 15.83
N LEU A 157 -3.60 3.23 15.56
CA LEU A 157 -3.80 3.70 14.18
C LEU A 157 -2.49 4.22 13.57
N THR A 158 -1.66 4.96 14.31
CA THR A 158 -0.34 5.41 13.82
C THR A 158 0.58 4.22 13.55
N ARG A 159 0.58 3.22 14.46
CA ARG A 159 1.37 2.00 14.31
C ARG A 159 0.99 1.17 13.08
N THR A 160 -0.23 1.34 12.55
CA THR A 160 -0.69 0.70 11.32
C THR A 160 0.16 1.09 10.09
N PHE A 161 0.72 2.30 10.08
CA PHE A 161 1.54 2.82 8.97
C PHE A 161 3.05 2.74 9.22
N SER A 162 3.46 2.20 10.38
CA SER A 162 4.87 2.09 10.76
C SER A 162 5.66 1.15 9.85
N MET A 163 6.99 1.37 9.79
CA MET A 163 7.94 0.62 8.99
C MET A 163 7.47 0.41 7.55
N LEU A 164 7.24 1.48 6.79
CA LEU A 164 6.81 1.42 5.38
C LEU A 164 5.51 0.63 5.19
N PHE A 165 4.49 0.90 6.03
CA PHE A 165 3.15 0.32 5.92
C PHE A 165 3.09 -1.20 6.10
N HIS A 166 4.15 -1.88 6.53
CA HIS A 166 4.16 -3.33 6.62
C HIS A 166 3.02 -3.92 7.47
N PRO A 167 2.69 -3.37 8.66
CA PRO A 167 1.56 -3.88 9.43
C PRO A 167 0.23 -3.80 8.66
N MET A 168 -0.02 -2.68 7.98
CA MET A 168 -1.15 -2.53 7.06
C MET A 168 -1.09 -3.49 5.86
N ILE A 169 0.08 -3.78 5.31
CA ILE A 169 0.22 -4.70 4.16
C ILE A 169 -0.16 -6.13 4.57
N TYR A 170 0.31 -6.61 5.73
CA TYR A 170 -0.10 -7.90 6.29
C TYR A 170 -1.62 -7.96 6.47
N LEU A 171 -2.17 -6.95 7.15
CA LEU A 171 -3.61 -6.81 7.38
C LEU A 171 -4.37 -6.82 6.06
N GLY A 172 -3.92 -6.03 5.08
CA GLY A 172 -4.52 -5.88 3.76
C GLY A 172 -4.60 -7.20 2.99
N TYR A 173 -3.54 -8.01 3.01
CA TYR A 173 -3.58 -9.36 2.42
C TYR A 173 -4.60 -10.27 3.12
N GLY A 174 -4.68 -10.22 4.45
CA GLY A 174 -5.69 -10.98 5.19
C GLY A 174 -7.13 -10.58 4.83
N LEU A 175 -7.39 -9.27 4.78
CA LEU A 175 -8.70 -8.70 4.45
C LEU A 175 -9.13 -8.97 3.00
N GLU A 176 -8.19 -8.87 2.06
CA GLU A 176 -8.45 -9.03 0.64
C GLU A 176 -8.69 -10.50 0.26
N PHE A 177 -7.84 -11.42 0.75
CA PHE A 177 -7.90 -12.84 0.39
C PHE A 177 -8.79 -13.68 1.31
N GLY A 178 -9.35 -13.07 2.37
CA GLY A 178 -10.18 -13.76 3.36
C GLY A 178 -9.38 -14.74 4.21
N ILE A 179 -8.21 -14.32 4.69
CA ILE A 179 -7.27 -15.14 5.47
C ILE A 179 -7.15 -14.55 6.89
N PRO A 180 -7.92 -15.05 7.88
CA PRO A 180 -7.91 -14.55 9.25
C PRO A 180 -6.52 -14.55 9.92
N GLY A 181 -5.69 -15.55 9.64
CA GLY A 181 -4.33 -15.65 10.15
C GLY A 181 -3.48 -14.44 9.76
N LEU A 182 -3.59 -13.94 8.53
CA LEU A 182 -2.87 -12.73 8.10
C LEU A 182 -3.43 -11.44 8.72
N VAL A 183 -4.74 -11.41 9.04
CA VAL A 183 -5.32 -10.30 9.82
C VAL A 183 -4.70 -10.29 11.22
N ALA A 184 -4.60 -11.45 11.87
CA ALA A 184 -3.95 -11.58 13.18
C ALA A 184 -2.46 -11.24 13.13
N GLU A 185 -1.72 -11.70 12.11
CA GLU A 185 -0.31 -11.31 11.89
C GLU A 185 -0.18 -9.79 11.71
N GLY A 186 -1.05 -9.15 10.94
CA GLY A 186 -1.10 -7.70 10.77
C GLY A 186 -1.31 -6.97 12.10
N LEU A 187 -2.31 -7.38 12.89
CA LEU A 187 -2.61 -6.78 14.19
C LEU A 187 -1.45 -6.97 15.19
N ALA A 188 -0.82 -8.15 15.21
CA ALA A 188 0.36 -8.42 16.04
C ALA A 188 1.57 -7.57 15.61
N GLN A 189 1.76 -7.35 14.30
CA GLN A 189 2.75 -6.41 13.81
C GLN A 189 2.43 -4.99 14.30
N ILE A 190 1.18 -4.53 14.22
CA ILE A 190 0.80 -3.19 14.72
C ILE A 190 1.17 -3.03 16.19
N ALA A 191 0.87 -4.03 17.03
CA ALA A 191 1.17 -3.99 18.45
C ALA A 191 2.68 -3.95 18.75
N THR A 192 3.51 -4.62 17.95
CA THR A 192 4.94 -4.80 18.24
C THR A 192 5.88 -3.81 17.53
N HIS A 193 5.40 -3.05 16.56
CA HIS A 193 6.19 -2.00 15.91
C HIS A 193 6.30 -0.77 16.79
N PRO A 194 7.46 -0.08 16.84
CA PRO A 194 7.58 1.18 17.59
C PRO A 194 6.64 2.25 17.04
N LEU A 195 6.29 3.23 17.87
CA LEU A 195 5.53 4.40 17.43
C LEU A 195 6.40 5.27 16.51
N GLN A 196 6.24 5.10 15.20
CA GLN A 196 6.86 5.94 14.19
C GLN A 196 5.84 6.96 13.68
N GLY A 197 6.27 8.22 13.50
CA GLY A 197 5.35 9.28 13.07
C GLY A 197 4.47 9.82 14.20
N GLU A 198 5.04 10.05 15.38
CA GLU A 198 4.38 10.85 16.41
C GLU A 198 4.02 12.22 15.81
N GLY A 199 2.72 12.56 15.82
CA GLY A 199 2.19 13.67 15.02
C GLY A 199 1.48 13.24 13.74
N LEU A 200 1.19 11.96 13.52
CA LEU A 200 0.27 11.56 12.44
C LEU A 200 -1.19 11.92 12.78
N ILE A 201 -1.57 11.68 14.04
CA ILE A 201 -2.91 11.94 14.58
C ILE A 201 -2.78 12.74 15.89
N THR A 202 -3.82 13.51 16.21
CA THR A 202 -3.93 14.19 17.51
C THR A 202 -5.14 13.69 18.28
N ARG A 203 -5.09 13.82 19.61
CA ARG A 203 -6.21 13.46 20.50
C ARG A 203 -7.48 14.25 20.16
N GLU A 204 -7.35 15.52 19.79
CA GLU A 204 -8.48 16.39 19.46
C GLU A 204 -9.20 15.93 18.18
N GLU A 205 -8.45 15.71 17.11
CA GLU A 205 -9.01 15.28 15.82
C GLU A 205 -9.64 13.88 15.94
N PHE A 206 -8.95 12.96 16.62
CA PHE A 206 -9.44 11.60 16.84
C PHE A 206 -10.74 11.58 17.64
N ARG A 207 -10.84 12.37 18.71
CA ARG A 207 -12.07 12.49 19.51
C ARG A 207 -13.21 13.13 18.73
N THR A 208 -12.92 14.16 17.93
CA THR A 208 -13.92 14.83 17.09
C THR A 208 -14.55 13.84 16.11
N GLN A 209 -13.74 12.94 15.55
CA GLN A 209 -14.21 11.90 14.62
C GLN A 209 -14.93 10.75 15.33
N SER A 210 -14.48 10.37 16.53
CA SER A 210 -15.09 9.32 17.35
C SER A 210 -16.42 9.73 18.02
N GLY A 211 -16.65 11.03 18.23
CA GLY A 211 -17.86 11.56 18.87
C GLY A 211 -19.10 11.59 17.97
N VAL A 212 -18.93 11.49 16.65
CA VAL A 212 -20.03 11.48 15.67
C VAL A 212 -20.84 10.18 15.71
N THR A 213 -20.30 9.11 16.31
CA THR A 213 -20.82 7.74 16.24
C THR A 213 -21.77 7.28 17.35
N THR A 214 -22.14 8.11 18.34
CA THR A 214 -23.09 7.66 19.38
C THR A 214 -24.53 7.42 18.88
N GLY A 215 -24.79 7.56 17.57
CA GLY A 215 -26.13 7.39 16.98
C GLY A 215 -26.28 6.39 15.83
N ALA A 216 -25.25 5.65 15.40
CA ALA A 216 -25.35 4.80 14.21
C ALA A 216 -24.67 3.42 14.38
N SER A 217 -25.31 2.55 15.16
CA SER A 217 -24.95 1.12 15.18
C SER A 217 -25.58 0.41 13.98
N GLY A 218 -24.75 0.07 12.99
CA GLY A 218 -25.01 -1.03 12.06
C GLY A 218 -25.21 -0.64 10.60
N PHE A 219 -24.11 -0.53 9.82
CA PHE A 219 -24.17 -0.59 8.36
C PHE A 219 -22.85 -1.14 7.77
N VAL A 220 -22.67 -2.46 7.80
CA VAL A 220 -21.58 -3.15 7.07
C VAL A 220 -22.05 -3.68 5.70
N SER A 221 -23.34 -3.54 5.33
CA SER A 221 -23.89 -4.18 4.11
C SER A 221 -24.09 -3.28 2.88
N SER A 222 -23.60 -2.03 2.85
CA SER A 222 -23.97 -1.07 1.78
C SER A 222 -23.15 -1.14 0.48
N PHE A 223 -21.97 -1.76 0.48
CA PHE A 223 -21.09 -1.74 -0.70
C PHE A 223 -21.53 -2.69 -1.84
N ALA A 224 -22.35 -3.71 -1.56
CA ALA A 224 -22.69 -4.73 -2.57
C ALA A 224 -23.84 -4.35 -3.53
N SER A 225 -24.69 -3.37 -3.19
CA SER A 225 -25.99 -3.18 -3.88
C SER A 225 -26.08 -2.00 -4.85
N LEU A 226 -25.04 -1.18 -5.02
CA LEU A 226 -25.16 0.12 -5.73
C LEU A 226 -24.52 0.18 -7.14
N LEU A 227 -24.03 -0.94 -7.67
CA LEU A 227 -23.22 -0.96 -8.91
C LEU A 227 -23.97 -1.32 -10.20
N LEU A 228 -25.29 -1.49 -10.17
CA LEU A 228 -26.09 -1.57 -11.39
C LEU A 228 -26.85 -0.25 -11.61
N ASN A 229 -26.40 0.49 -12.62
CA ASN A 229 -27.06 1.62 -13.28
C ASN A 229 -26.89 3.00 -12.62
N LYS A 230 -25.83 3.73 -13.01
CA LYS A 230 -25.99 5.13 -13.44
C LYS A 230 -24.80 5.64 -14.25
N GLU A 231 -25.05 6.05 -15.49
CA GLU A 231 -24.17 6.99 -16.19
C GLU A 231 -24.08 8.28 -15.35
N ARG A 232 -22.86 8.65 -14.95
CA ARG A 232 -22.59 9.71 -13.98
C ARG A 232 -22.30 11.04 -14.68
N SER A 233 -23.21 11.99 -14.50
CA SER A 233 -22.93 13.43 -14.61
C SER A 233 -22.49 13.94 -13.24
N LEU A 234 -21.28 14.49 -13.15
CA LEU A 234 -20.78 15.18 -11.95
C LEU A 234 -21.55 16.49 -11.74
N SER A 235 -22.64 16.46 -10.97
CA SER A 235 -23.18 17.70 -10.39
C SER A 235 -22.43 18.02 -9.10
N ALA A 236 -21.71 19.15 -9.10
CA ALA A 236 -20.90 19.62 -7.97
C ALA A 236 -21.73 19.95 -6.72
N PRO A 237 -21.33 19.50 -5.52
CA PRO A 237 -21.78 20.10 -4.27
C PRO A 237 -21.13 21.48 -4.10
N LYS A 238 -21.86 22.42 -3.49
CA LYS A 238 -21.36 23.75 -3.09
C LYS A 238 -20.47 23.70 -1.83
N SER A 239 -19.52 22.78 -1.76
CA SER A 239 -18.44 22.79 -0.75
C SER A 239 -17.07 22.63 -1.40
N THR A 240 -16.09 23.27 -0.80
CA THR A 240 -14.66 23.36 -1.16
C THR A 240 -13.94 22.01 -1.05
N ASN A 241 -14.35 20.99 -1.80
CA ASN A 241 -13.70 19.68 -1.79
C ASN A 241 -12.39 19.73 -2.59
N VAL A 242 -11.27 19.94 -1.89
CA VAL A 242 -9.92 19.97 -2.50
C VAL A 242 -9.54 18.55 -2.92
N HIS A 243 -8.90 18.41 -4.08
CA HIS A 243 -8.38 17.13 -4.57
C HIS A 243 -6.98 16.85 -3.98
N ALA A 244 -6.63 15.59 -3.78
CA ALA A 244 -5.32 15.15 -3.28
C ALA A 244 -4.14 15.75 -4.07
N LEU A 245 -4.23 15.85 -5.41
CA LEU A 245 -3.18 16.42 -6.26
C LEU A 245 -3.00 17.94 -6.05
N THR A 246 -4.07 18.66 -5.71
CA THR A 246 -3.97 20.08 -5.31
C THR A 246 -3.19 20.21 -4.01
N ILE A 247 -3.38 19.29 -3.06
CA ILE A 247 -2.59 19.25 -1.82
C ILE A 247 -1.11 18.95 -2.12
N LEU A 248 -0.80 18.01 -3.04
CA LEU A 248 0.58 17.78 -3.48
C LEU A 248 1.21 19.05 -4.09
N ALA A 249 0.46 19.80 -4.91
CA ALA A 249 0.94 21.05 -5.49
C ALA A 249 1.26 22.10 -4.40
N ARG A 250 0.43 22.19 -3.35
CA ARG A 250 0.68 23.06 -2.20
C ARG A 250 1.94 22.63 -1.44
N VAL A 251 2.10 21.33 -1.17
CA VAL A 251 3.30 20.79 -0.50
C VAL A 251 4.56 21.00 -1.37
N LEU A 252 4.48 20.91 -2.70
CA LEU A 252 5.59 21.20 -3.61
C LEU A 252 6.06 22.67 -3.54
N ARG A 253 5.13 23.61 -3.34
CA ARG A 253 5.44 25.06 -3.30
C ARG A 253 5.81 25.57 -1.92
N ASP A 254 5.40 24.86 -0.88
CA ASP A 254 5.71 25.24 0.49
C ASP A 254 7.15 24.85 0.84
N GLU A 255 8.03 25.85 0.90
CA GLU A 255 9.46 25.69 1.16
C GLU A 255 9.78 25.07 2.53
N ARG A 256 8.82 25.03 3.46
CA ARG A 256 8.98 24.30 4.73
C ARG A 256 9.20 22.80 4.49
N PHE A 257 8.65 22.24 3.41
CA PHE A 257 8.79 20.83 3.04
C PHE A 257 10.04 20.52 2.20
N SER A 258 10.92 21.49 1.94
CA SER A 258 12.18 21.23 1.24
C SER A 258 13.18 20.49 2.16
N SER A 259 14.01 19.62 1.58
CA SER A 259 15.09 18.93 2.33
C SER A 259 16.05 19.91 3.00
N THR A 260 16.27 21.08 2.38
CA THR A 260 17.08 22.17 2.93
C THR A 260 16.47 22.83 4.17
N SER A 261 15.14 22.91 4.25
CA SER A 261 14.44 23.49 5.41
C SER A 261 14.37 22.51 6.58
N ILE A 262 14.05 21.24 6.32
CA ILE A 262 13.88 20.20 7.36
C ILE A 262 15.22 19.79 7.98
N ARG A 263 16.33 19.88 7.22
CA ARG A 263 17.68 19.50 7.68
C ARG A 263 17.69 18.10 8.29
N PHE A 264 17.39 17.12 7.44
CA PHE A 264 17.36 15.71 7.83
C PHE A 264 18.61 15.28 8.59
N ALA A 265 18.40 14.54 9.68
CA ALA A 265 19.50 14.02 10.48
C ALA A 265 20.46 13.16 9.61
N PRO A 266 21.79 13.27 9.79
CA PRO A 266 22.74 12.41 9.10
C PRO A 266 22.45 10.94 9.39
N VAL A 267 22.46 10.11 8.35
CA VAL A 267 22.25 8.67 8.46
C VAL A 267 23.59 7.95 8.44
N GLY A 268 23.92 7.26 9.54
CA GLY A 268 25.12 6.43 9.67
C GLY A 268 24.92 5.03 9.09
N HIS A 269 23.69 4.51 9.18
CA HIS A 269 23.29 3.24 8.57
C HIS A 269 22.05 3.42 7.67
N ARG A 270 21.97 2.66 6.57
CA ARG A 270 20.88 2.76 5.57
C ARG A 270 19.48 2.58 6.17
N SER A 271 19.33 1.82 7.26
CA SER A 271 18.05 1.64 7.95
C SER A 271 17.59 2.86 8.75
N GLU A 272 18.49 3.78 9.11
CA GLU A 272 18.19 4.97 9.91
C GLU A 272 17.39 6.00 9.12
N ILE A 273 17.31 5.85 7.80
CA ILE A 273 16.49 6.71 6.93
C ILE A 273 14.99 6.60 7.25
N LEU A 274 14.58 5.55 7.97
CA LEU A 274 13.24 5.43 8.51
C LEU A 274 12.92 6.52 9.54
N SER A 275 13.93 7.08 10.22
CA SER A 275 13.76 8.17 11.19
C SER A 275 13.33 9.48 10.54
N HIS A 276 13.65 9.69 9.25
CA HIS A 276 13.25 10.90 8.53
C HIS A 276 11.75 11.04 8.41
N TYR A 277 11.01 9.93 8.28
CA TYR A 277 9.54 9.95 8.33
C TYR A 277 9.01 10.51 9.65
N SER A 278 9.58 10.04 10.78
CA SER A 278 9.23 10.58 12.10
C SER A 278 9.62 12.05 12.25
N GLN A 279 10.77 12.46 11.70
CA GLN A 279 11.21 13.85 11.71
C GLN A 279 10.21 14.75 10.95
N VAL A 280 9.77 14.35 9.76
CA VAL A 280 8.75 15.10 8.99
C VAL A 280 7.47 15.28 9.79
N LEU A 281 6.96 14.23 10.43
CA LEU A 281 5.71 14.30 11.18
C LEU A 281 5.83 15.09 12.48
N ALA A 282 6.98 15.02 13.15
CA ALA A 282 7.26 15.82 14.34
C ALA A 282 7.33 17.32 14.02
N GLU A 283 7.97 17.70 12.91
CA GLU A 283 8.18 19.11 12.55
C GLU A 283 7.02 19.72 11.76
N LEU A 284 6.39 18.95 10.88
CA LEU A 284 5.43 19.44 9.88
C LEU A 284 4.07 18.74 9.93
N GLY A 285 3.83 17.86 10.92
CA GLY A 285 2.58 17.13 11.07
C GLY A 285 1.36 18.05 11.16
N ASP A 286 1.42 19.12 11.95
CA ASP A 286 0.33 20.11 12.06
C ASP A 286 0.00 20.75 10.70
N VAL A 287 1.03 21.05 9.91
CA VAL A 287 0.87 21.66 8.58
C VAL A 287 0.21 20.67 7.64
N LEU A 288 0.71 19.43 7.58
CA LEU A 288 0.13 18.37 6.74
C LEU A 288 -1.33 18.08 7.11
N ARG A 289 -1.65 18.00 8.41
CA ARG A 289 -3.02 17.81 8.86
C ARG A 289 -3.92 18.98 8.46
N SER A 290 -3.43 20.20 8.52
CA SER A 290 -4.22 21.37 8.09
C SER A 290 -4.54 21.32 6.58
N TYR A 291 -3.59 20.93 5.72
CA TYR A 291 -3.86 20.71 4.30
C TYR A 291 -4.81 19.54 4.05
N VAL A 292 -4.61 18.40 4.70
CA VAL A 292 -5.44 17.20 4.52
C VAL A 292 -6.85 17.38 5.13
N LYS A 293 -7.05 18.34 6.05
CA LYS A 293 -8.38 18.70 6.54
C LYS A 293 -9.28 19.26 5.43
N GLU A 294 -8.70 19.94 4.43
CA GLU A 294 -9.40 20.47 3.25
C GLU A 294 -9.74 19.38 2.21
N TRP A 295 -9.08 18.21 2.30
CA TRP A 295 -9.49 17.00 1.59
C TRP A 295 -10.77 16.45 2.23
N TYR A 296 -11.88 17.17 1.99
CA TYR A 296 -13.18 16.85 2.54
C TYR A 296 -13.68 15.53 1.99
N MET A 297 -14.29 14.74 2.85
CA MET A 297 -14.76 13.42 2.53
C MET A 297 -16.12 13.24 3.21
N ASP A 298 -17.09 12.87 2.41
CA ASP A 298 -18.42 12.43 2.84
C ASP A 298 -18.41 10.90 2.77
N TYR A 299 -18.49 10.24 3.91
CA TYR A 299 -18.24 8.79 4.04
C TYR A 299 -19.53 7.97 4.13
N ASP A 300 -20.68 8.64 4.17
CA ASP A 300 -21.99 8.00 4.09
C ASP A 300 -22.32 7.62 2.63
N ASP A 301 -21.61 8.20 1.64
CA ASP A 301 -21.69 7.84 0.23
C ASP A 301 -20.50 6.92 -0.17
N PRO A 302 -20.74 5.61 -0.35
CA PRO A 302 -19.72 4.67 -0.83
C PRO A 302 -18.95 5.19 -2.04
N ALA A 303 -19.64 5.85 -2.96
CA ALA A 303 -19.04 6.27 -4.22
C ALA A 303 -18.18 7.55 -4.07
N ARG A 304 -18.29 8.28 -2.95
CA ARG A 304 -17.32 9.31 -2.55
C ARG A 304 -16.07 8.68 -1.94
N VAL A 305 -16.22 7.62 -1.14
CA VAL A 305 -15.09 6.84 -0.63
C VAL A 305 -14.29 6.25 -1.79
N GLU A 306 -14.95 5.63 -2.78
CA GLU A 306 -14.29 5.09 -3.97
C GLU A 306 -13.48 6.16 -4.73
N SER A 307 -14.05 7.35 -4.90
CA SER A 307 -13.35 8.48 -5.53
C SER A 307 -12.10 8.88 -4.75
N LYS A 308 -12.15 8.89 -3.41
CA LYS A 308 -10.99 9.24 -2.58
C LYS A 308 -9.91 8.16 -2.60
N VAL A 309 -10.30 6.89 -2.72
CA VAL A 309 -9.36 5.79 -2.96
C VAL A 309 -8.71 5.92 -4.35
N GLU A 310 -9.46 6.30 -5.39
CA GLU A 310 -8.89 6.61 -6.72
C GLU A 310 -7.85 7.74 -6.61
N GLU A 311 -8.17 8.85 -5.93
CA GLU A 311 -7.23 9.96 -5.73
C GLU A 311 -5.90 9.52 -5.07
N LEU A 312 -5.96 8.59 -4.10
CA LEU A 312 -4.77 8.02 -3.45
C LEU A 312 -3.96 7.11 -4.38
N CYS A 313 -4.62 6.34 -5.24
CA CYS A 313 -3.94 5.48 -6.23
C CYS A 313 -3.15 6.33 -7.23
N TRP A 314 -3.76 7.40 -7.75
CA TRP A 314 -3.09 8.39 -8.61
C TRP A 314 -1.93 9.06 -7.90
N THR A 315 -2.18 9.55 -6.69
CA THR A 315 -1.16 10.23 -5.86
C THR A 315 0.06 9.33 -5.66
N ASN A 316 -0.12 8.14 -5.10
CA ASN A 316 1.01 7.28 -4.76
C ASN A 316 1.76 6.80 -6.00
N THR A 317 1.05 6.57 -7.11
CA THR A 317 1.70 6.24 -8.40
C THR A 317 2.54 7.40 -8.91
N LEU A 318 2.03 8.64 -8.88
CA LEU A 318 2.79 9.83 -9.29
C LEU A 318 4.05 10.04 -8.43
N LEU A 319 3.92 9.93 -7.11
CA LEU A 319 5.04 10.09 -6.18
C LEU A 319 6.16 9.10 -6.50
N TYR A 320 5.82 7.84 -6.76
CA TYR A 320 6.81 6.82 -7.13
C TYR A 320 7.35 7.00 -8.57
N SER A 321 6.48 7.06 -9.58
CA SER A 321 6.91 6.98 -10.98
C SER A 321 7.41 8.30 -11.52
N VAL A 322 6.62 9.37 -11.38
CA VAL A 322 7.02 10.70 -11.88
C VAL A 322 8.07 11.30 -10.97
N GLY A 323 7.96 11.13 -9.65
CA GLY A 323 8.98 11.54 -8.69
C GLY A 323 10.30 10.79 -8.89
N GLY A 324 10.26 9.46 -9.03
CA GLY A 324 11.45 8.65 -9.31
C GLY A 324 12.10 8.97 -10.66
N TRP A 325 11.29 9.32 -11.67
CA TRP A 325 11.80 9.79 -12.96
C TRP A 325 12.38 11.19 -12.86
N GLY A 326 11.69 12.16 -12.25
CA GLY A 326 12.19 13.54 -12.07
C GLY A 326 13.47 13.60 -11.24
N GLY A 327 13.56 12.75 -10.20
CA GLY A 327 14.73 12.61 -9.34
C GLY A 327 15.90 11.81 -9.93
N ARG A 328 15.79 11.31 -11.17
CA ARG A 328 16.89 10.57 -11.85
C ARG A 328 18.18 11.37 -11.94
N ASN A 329 18.08 12.71 -12.01
CA ASN A 329 19.22 13.61 -12.19
C ASN A 329 20.13 13.70 -10.96
N VAL A 330 19.71 13.18 -9.81
CA VAL A 330 20.53 13.12 -8.59
C VAL A 330 21.73 12.17 -8.76
N LYS A 331 21.61 11.17 -9.64
CA LYS A 331 22.68 10.20 -9.93
C LYS A 331 22.97 10.15 -11.43
N ALA A 332 24.21 10.43 -11.81
CA ALA A 332 24.63 10.39 -13.21
C ALA A 332 24.35 9.03 -13.85
N GLY A 333 23.76 9.03 -15.05
CA GLY A 333 23.51 7.83 -15.85
C GLY A 333 22.24 7.04 -15.51
N LYS A 334 21.43 7.48 -14.53
CA LYS A 334 20.13 6.85 -14.27
C LYS A 334 19.02 7.38 -15.18
N THR A 335 18.23 6.46 -15.74
CA THR A 335 17.02 6.79 -16.53
C THR A 335 15.77 6.86 -15.65
N PHE A 336 15.79 6.16 -14.52
CA PHE A 336 14.72 6.13 -13.51
C PHE A 336 15.32 5.77 -12.14
N THR A 337 14.78 6.33 -11.07
CA THR A 337 15.09 5.91 -9.70
C THR A 337 13.91 5.12 -9.14
N ALA A 338 14.01 3.79 -9.15
CA ALA A 338 13.04 2.91 -8.47
C ALA A 338 13.24 3.00 -6.94
N ASP A 339 12.72 4.06 -6.31
CA ASP A 339 12.93 4.35 -4.89
C ASP A 339 12.24 3.32 -3.98
N PHE A 340 13.03 2.70 -3.10
CA PHE A 340 12.62 1.63 -2.19
C PHE A 340 11.46 2.02 -1.29
N PHE A 341 11.34 3.30 -0.94
CA PHE A 341 10.37 3.79 0.01
C PHE A 341 9.10 4.14 -0.76
N LEU A 342 9.20 4.96 -1.80
CA LEU A 342 8.05 5.46 -2.57
C LEU A 342 7.21 4.36 -3.21
N MET A 343 7.80 3.22 -3.63
CA MET A 343 6.97 2.14 -4.13
C MET A 343 6.10 1.50 -3.04
N HIS A 344 6.49 1.55 -1.75
CA HIS A 344 5.68 0.95 -0.68
C HIS A 344 4.30 1.59 -0.63
N MET A 345 4.21 2.89 -0.88
CA MET A 345 2.96 3.65 -0.98
C MET A 345 2.07 3.14 -2.12
N VAL A 346 2.65 2.69 -3.24
CA VAL A 346 1.90 2.06 -4.34
C VAL A 346 1.48 0.64 -3.97
N THR A 347 2.37 -0.12 -3.35
CA THR A 347 2.08 -1.51 -2.94
C THR A 347 1.08 -1.60 -1.79
N SER A 348 0.98 -0.57 -0.95
CA SER A 348 -0.01 -0.49 0.12
C SER A 348 -1.34 0.08 -0.36
N SER A 349 -1.36 0.95 -1.39
CA SER A 349 -2.60 1.61 -1.82
C SER A 349 -3.62 0.65 -2.40
N ILE A 350 -3.18 -0.48 -2.95
CA ILE A 350 -4.07 -1.55 -3.41
C ILE A 350 -4.96 -2.11 -2.28
N PHE A 351 -4.50 -2.08 -1.02
CA PHE A 351 -5.27 -2.59 0.12
C PHE A 351 -6.22 -1.57 0.73
N VAL A 352 -6.18 -0.31 0.30
CA VAL A 352 -7.03 0.75 0.85
C VAL A 352 -8.50 0.41 0.60
N SER A 353 -8.87 0.01 -0.63
CA SER A 353 -10.26 -0.37 -0.94
C SER A 353 -10.72 -1.57 -0.12
N SER A 354 -9.88 -2.60 0.03
CA SER A 354 -10.19 -3.75 0.88
C SER A 354 -10.39 -3.34 2.33
N THR A 355 -9.53 -2.49 2.87
CA THR A 355 -9.56 -2.06 4.27
C THR A 355 -10.84 -1.30 4.60
N VAL A 356 -11.22 -0.31 3.79
CA VAL A 356 -12.38 0.55 4.09
C VAL A 356 -13.71 -0.22 4.11
N THR A 357 -13.80 -1.37 3.42
CA THR A 357 -15.01 -2.21 3.49
C THR A 357 -15.24 -2.91 4.84
N TYR A 358 -14.24 -2.92 5.72
CA TYR A 358 -14.34 -3.49 7.07
C TYR A 358 -14.53 -2.43 8.16
N LEU A 359 -14.57 -1.15 7.79
CA LEU A 359 -14.56 -0.03 8.72
C LEU A 359 -15.90 0.70 8.73
N SER A 360 -16.26 1.22 9.90
CA SER A 360 -17.32 2.20 10.08
C SER A 360 -16.97 3.54 9.41
N PRO A 361 -17.97 4.38 9.09
CA PRO A 361 -17.71 5.66 8.44
C PRO A 361 -16.69 6.55 9.16
N SER A 362 -16.74 6.65 10.49
CA SER A 362 -15.77 7.43 11.29
C SER A 362 -14.35 6.86 11.21
N SER A 363 -14.21 5.54 11.21
CA SER A 363 -12.93 4.83 11.09
C SER A 363 -12.35 4.96 9.67
N ILE A 364 -13.18 4.96 8.62
CA ILE A 364 -12.75 5.26 7.24
C ILE A 364 -12.11 6.67 7.18
N VAL A 365 -12.70 7.67 7.85
CA VAL A 365 -12.16 9.04 7.88
C VAL A 365 -10.75 9.07 8.45
N GLN A 366 -10.60 8.45 9.60
CA GLN A 366 -9.36 8.40 10.35
C GLN A 366 -8.29 7.68 9.53
N PHE A 367 -8.65 6.53 8.96
CA PHE A 367 -7.77 5.71 8.15
C PHE A 367 -7.29 6.45 6.89
N LEU A 368 -8.20 6.99 6.07
CA LEU A 368 -7.83 7.63 4.81
C LEU A 368 -7.00 8.89 5.02
N ARG A 369 -7.32 9.72 6.03
CA ARG A 369 -6.51 10.90 6.35
C ARG A 369 -5.10 10.51 6.81
N ALA A 370 -5.00 9.57 7.75
CA ALA A 370 -3.70 9.11 8.25
C ALA A 370 -2.86 8.43 7.16
N TYR A 371 -3.49 7.66 6.28
CA TYR A 371 -2.85 7.06 5.11
C TYR A 371 -2.32 8.13 4.13
N PHE A 372 -3.13 9.14 3.84
CA PHE A 372 -2.74 10.21 2.91
C PHE A 372 -1.59 11.05 3.47
N ILE A 373 -1.69 11.48 4.74
CA ILE A 373 -0.63 12.22 5.42
C ILE A 373 0.66 11.39 5.44
N SER A 374 0.56 10.09 5.75
CA SER A 374 1.74 9.21 5.75
C SER A 374 2.38 9.09 4.37
N SER A 375 1.58 9.03 3.30
CA SER A 375 2.08 8.97 1.93
C SER A 375 2.86 10.24 1.55
N ILE A 376 2.33 11.43 1.91
CA ILE A 376 3.03 12.71 1.72
C ILE A 376 4.29 12.78 2.58
N ALA A 377 4.20 12.38 3.85
CA ALA A 377 5.33 12.45 4.78
C ALA A 377 6.50 11.59 4.32
N TRP A 378 6.26 10.38 3.79
CA TRP A 378 7.31 9.60 3.16
C TRP A 378 7.90 10.29 1.94
N TRP A 379 7.09 10.83 1.04
CA TRP A 379 7.61 11.55 -0.12
C TRP A 379 8.47 12.76 0.27
N VAL A 380 8.09 13.50 1.30
CA VAL A 380 8.91 14.58 1.88
C VAL A 380 10.19 14.03 2.51
N ALA A 381 10.10 12.95 3.29
CA ALA A 381 11.26 12.31 3.90
C ALA A 381 12.29 11.80 2.88
N ARG A 382 11.84 11.49 1.66
CA ARG A 382 12.71 11.13 0.52
C ARG A 382 13.30 12.33 -0.21
N GLY A 383 12.95 13.56 0.17
CA GLY A 383 13.45 14.79 -0.46
C GLY A 383 12.43 15.52 -1.31
N ARG A 384 11.17 15.06 -1.32
CA ARG A 384 10.10 15.68 -2.11
C ARG A 384 10.51 15.85 -3.58
N PRO A 385 10.95 14.78 -4.29
CA PRO A 385 11.36 14.90 -5.69
C PRO A 385 10.24 15.54 -6.52
N LEU A 386 10.65 16.41 -7.45
CA LEU A 386 9.73 17.13 -8.34
C LEU A 386 8.88 16.17 -9.18
N LEU A 387 7.71 16.64 -9.59
CA LEU A 387 6.76 15.89 -10.39
C LEU A 387 6.60 16.50 -11.80
N PRO A 388 7.60 16.39 -12.70
CA PRO A 388 7.54 16.96 -14.04
C PRO A 388 6.65 16.12 -14.97
N ILE A 389 5.32 16.17 -14.78
CA ILE A 389 4.36 15.28 -15.45
C ILE A 389 4.45 15.41 -16.97
N ARG A 390 4.51 16.64 -17.50
CA ARG A 390 4.57 16.86 -18.96
C ARG A 390 5.79 16.22 -19.60
N GLU A 391 6.96 16.43 -19.01
CA GLU A 391 8.22 15.88 -19.52
C GLU A 391 8.25 14.35 -19.39
N PHE A 392 7.74 13.82 -18.27
CA PHE A 392 7.59 12.38 -18.07
C PHE A 392 6.75 11.74 -19.18
N TYR A 393 5.60 12.34 -19.51
CA TYR A 393 4.71 11.84 -20.55
C TYR A 393 5.32 11.92 -21.95
N ALA A 394 6.16 12.93 -22.21
CA ALA A 394 6.88 13.07 -23.46
C ALA A 394 8.04 12.06 -23.61
N ALA A 395 8.69 11.69 -22.51
CA ALA A 395 9.92 10.88 -22.53
C ALA A 395 9.70 9.38 -22.29
N VAL A 396 8.71 9.02 -21.48
CA VAL A 396 8.44 7.62 -21.12
C VAL A 396 7.48 7.03 -22.18
N THR A 397 7.56 5.73 -22.46
CA THR A 397 6.64 5.07 -23.39
C THR A 397 5.46 4.43 -22.65
N ALA A 398 4.26 4.47 -23.24
CA ALA A 398 3.10 3.68 -22.80
C ALA A 398 3.10 2.25 -23.36
N THR A 399 4.04 1.91 -24.24
CA THR A 399 4.21 0.59 -24.87
C THR A 399 5.59 0.03 -24.55
N PRO A 400 5.91 -0.23 -23.26
CA PRO A 400 7.18 -0.83 -22.90
C PRO A 400 7.34 -2.21 -23.57
N VAL A 401 8.57 -2.53 -23.96
CA VAL A 401 8.91 -3.79 -24.63
C VAL A 401 9.86 -4.61 -23.76
N PRO A 402 9.74 -5.94 -23.76
CA PRO A 402 10.64 -6.80 -23.00
C PRO A 402 12.10 -6.67 -23.43
N TYR A 403 13.02 -6.96 -22.50
CA TYR A 403 14.44 -7.04 -22.81
C TYR A 403 14.71 -8.02 -23.96
N GLY A 404 15.61 -7.65 -24.86
CA GLY A 404 15.99 -8.50 -25.99
C GLY A 404 14.90 -8.71 -27.05
N THR A 405 13.80 -7.93 -27.03
CA THR A 405 12.77 -8.00 -28.06
C THR A 405 13.36 -7.73 -29.45
N VAL A 406 13.23 -8.70 -30.35
CA VAL A 406 13.62 -8.60 -31.76
C VAL A 406 12.39 -8.41 -32.65
N ASN A 407 12.56 -7.69 -33.76
CA ASN A 407 11.49 -7.53 -34.75
C ASN A 407 11.21 -8.88 -35.43
N VAL A 408 10.09 -9.52 -35.06
CA VAL A 408 9.62 -10.75 -35.71
C VAL A 408 8.84 -10.36 -36.97
N LYS A 409 9.13 -11.00 -38.11
CA LYS A 409 8.35 -10.81 -39.34
C LYS A 409 6.98 -11.48 -39.17
N PRO A 410 5.86 -10.74 -39.24
CA PRO A 410 4.53 -11.34 -39.15
C PRO A 410 4.27 -12.31 -40.30
N THR A 411 3.54 -13.39 -40.02
CA THR A 411 3.14 -14.36 -41.05
C THR A 411 1.92 -13.88 -41.85
N HIS A 412 1.68 -14.49 -43.01
CA HIS A 412 0.49 -14.23 -43.82
C HIS A 412 -0.80 -14.48 -43.01
N GLY A 413 -1.74 -13.53 -43.07
CA GLY A 413 -2.98 -13.57 -42.29
C GLY A 413 -2.91 -12.84 -40.93
N THR A 414 -1.77 -12.26 -40.56
CA THR A 414 -1.70 -11.36 -39.40
C THR A 414 -2.52 -10.09 -39.66
N LEU A 415 -3.46 -9.76 -38.77
CA LEU A 415 -4.42 -8.66 -38.95
C LEU A 415 -3.76 -7.27 -39.07
N SER A 416 -2.61 -7.05 -38.45
CA SER A 416 -1.79 -5.85 -38.64
C SER A 416 -0.30 -6.18 -38.46
N THR A 417 0.53 -5.59 -39.33
CA THR A 417 1.99 -5.68 -39.25
C THR A 417 2.63 -4.39 -38.73
N GLU A 418 1.82 -3.34 -38.57
CA GLU A 418 2.24 -2.01 -38.09
C GLU A 418 2.12 -1.88 -36.56
N VAL A 419 1.38 -2.79 -35.92
CA VAL A 419 1.15 -2.78 -34.47
C VAL A 419 2.10 -3.78 -33.79
N ALA A 420 3.19 -3.29 -33.19
CA ALA A 420 3.93 -4.02 -32.18
C ALA A 420 4.15 -3.13 -30.93
N PRO A 421 3.92 -3.64 -29.70
CA PRO A 421 3.50 -4.99 -29.30
C PRO A 421 2.00 -5.10 -28.96
N SER A 422 1.53 -6.34 -28.86
CA SER A 422 0.35 -6.76 -28.07
C SER A 422 0.34 -6.13 -26.67
N ASN A 423 -0.82 -6.09 -26.01
CA ASN A 423 -1.02 -5.58 -24.64
C ASN A 423 0.25 -5.70 -23.75
N PRO A 424 0.93 -4.58 -23.44
CA PRO A 424 2.26 -4.59 -22.80
C PRO A 424 2.24 -5.12 -21.36
N TRP A 425 1.06 -5.20 -20.74
CA TRP A 425 0.91 -5.84 -19.43
C TRP A 425 1.27 -7.32 -19.47
N LEU A 426 0.97 -8.04 -20.55
CA LEU A 426 1.17 -9.48 -20.62
C LEU A 426 2.64 -9.88 -20.34
N PRO A 427 3.64 -9.36 -21.06
CA PRO A 427 5.02 -9.74 -20.77
C PRO A 427 5.53 -9.18 -19.42
N ILE A 428 5.08 -7.99 -18.99
CA ILE A 428 5.45 -7.45 -17.66
C ILE A 428 5.03 -8.41 -16.56
N LEU A 429 3.79 -8.88 -16.60
CA LEU A 429 3.25 -9.77 -15.59
C LEU A 429 3.89 -11.17 -15.67
N GLN A 430 4.20 -11.65 -16.88
CA GLN A 430 4.92 -12.91 -17.05
C GLN A 430 6.32 -12.90 -16.42
N THR A 431 7.11 -11.84 -16.62
CA THR A 431 8.42 -11.74 -15.96
C THR A 431 8.28 -11.57 -14.45
N THR A 432 7.27 -10.82 -14.01
CA THR A 432 6.98 -10.57 -12.59
C THR A 432 6.70 -11.86 -11.82
N ILE A 433 5.91 -12.77 -12.36
CA ILE A 433 5.50 -14.03 -11.68
C ILE A 433 6.71 -14.89 -11.27
N VAL A 434 7.79 -14.84 -12.04
CA VAL A 434 8.99 -15.66 -11.83
C VAL A 434 10.18 -14.85 -11.30
N HIS A 435 9.96 -13.57 -10.99
CA HIS A 435 11.02 -12.68 -10.53
C HIS A 435 11.36 -12.98 -9.06
N GLN A 436 12.65 -12.97 -8.72
CA GLN A 436 13.08 -13.32 -7.35
C GLN A 436 12.75 -12.22 -6.33
N ASP A 437 12.79 -10.96 -6.74
CA ASP A 437 12.46 -9.82 -5.88
C ASP A 437 11.01 -9.89 -5.40
N ASP A 438 10.82 -9.87 -4.09
CA ASP A 438 9.53 -9.96 -3.41
C ASP A 438 8.71 -8.66 -3.43
N HIS A 439 9.29 -7.55 -3.91
CA HIS A 439 8.59 -6.27 -4.02
C HIS A 439 8.00 -6.05 -5.41
N ILE A 440 8.64 -6.54 -6.47
CA ILE A 440 8.15 -6.35 -7.84
C ILE A 440 6.76 -6.96 -8.04
N GLY A 441 6.50 -8.14 -7.46
CA GLY A 441 5.18 -8.79 -7.51
C GLY A 441 4.09 -7.91 -6.90
N LYS A 442 4.36 -7.32 -5.74
CA LYS A 442 3.44 -6.38 -5.06
C LYS A 442 3.15 -5.17 -5.94
N LEU A 443 4.20 -4.56 -6.49
CA LEU A 443 4.10 -3.31 -7.25
C LEU A 443 3.37 -3.49 -8.58
N GLN A 444 3.79 -4.48 -9.37
CA GLN A 444 3.21 -4.71 -10.70
C GLN A 444 1.76 -5.17 -10.60
N ARG A 445 1.42 -5.94 -9.56
CA ARG A 445 0.03 -6.27 -9.22
C ARG A 445 -0.80 -5.03 -8.93
N ALA A 446 -0.31 -4.12 -8.08
CA ALA A 446 -0.99 -2.87 -7.77
C ALA A 446 -1.23 -2.02 -9.03
N LEU A 447 -0.19 -1.80 -9.83
CA LEU A 447 -0.27 -1.01 -11.05
C LEU A 447 -1.21 -1.64 -12.10
N ALA A 448 -1.19 -2.96 -12.27
CA ALA A 448 -2.10 -3.66 -13.18
C ALA A 448 -3.56 -3.53 -12.74
N HIS A 449 -3.82 -3.61 -11.43
CA HIS A 449 -5.15 -3.38 -10.88
C HIS A 449 -5.61 -1.94 -11.13
N PHE A 450 -4.77 -0.94 -10.87
CA PHE A 450 -5.11 0.47 -11.13
C PHE A 450 -5.35 0.73 -12.61
N ALA A 451 -4.56 0.12 -13.50
CA ALA A 451 -4.80 0.20 -14.94
C ALA A 451 -6.13 -0.43 -15.36
N THR A 452 -6.57 -1.50 -14.69
CA THR A 452 -7.91 -2.10 -14.94
C THR A 452 -9.04 -1.15 -14.53
N LYS A 453 -8.84 -0.34 -13.48
CA LYS A 453 -9.87 0.58 -12.96
C LYS A 453 -9.87 1.96 -13.61
N TYR A 454 -8.68 2.47 -13.89
CA TYR A 454 -8.45 3.88 -14.21
C TYR A 454 -7.59 4.05 -15.47
N GLY A 455 -7.24 2.95 -16.16
CA GLY A 455 -6.40 2.98 -17.36
C GLY A 455 -7.09 3.54 -18.60
N ASP A 456 -8.42 3.61 -18.59
CA ASP A 456 -9.23 4.21 -19.67
C ASP A 456 -9.49 5.72 -19.46
N ARG A 457 -9.02 6.29 -18.33
CA ARG A 457 -9.18 7.72 -18.06
C ARG A 457 -8.48 8.53 -19.16
N PRO A 458 -9.23 9.36 -19.93
CA PRO A 458 -8.65 10.06 -21.06
C PRO A 458 -7.71 11.15 -20.59
N LYS A 459 -6.80 11.55 -21.48
CA LYS A 459 -6.02 12.77 -21.32
C LYS A 459 -6.94 13.96 -21.02
N GLY A 460 -6.59 14.73 -19.99
CA GLY A 460 -7.39 15.87 -19.54
C GLY A 460 -8.51 15.51 -18.55
N HIS A 461 -8.64 14.24 -18.14
CA HIS A 461 -9.60 13.83 -17.10
C HIS A 461 -9.46 14.67 -15.81
N LEU A 462 -8.23 15.05 -15.48
CA LEU A 462 -7.89 15.86 -14.30
C LEU A 462 -7.53 17.32 -14.65
N SER A 463 -7.86 17.79 -15.86
CA SER A 463 -7.50 19.15 -16.30
C SER A 463 -8.19 20.23 -15.47
N VAL A 464 -9.34 19.94 -14.87
CA VAL A 464 -10.02 20.87 -13.94
C VAL A 464 -9.09 21.30 -12.80
N LEU A 465 -8.12 20.47 -12.42
CA LEU A 465 -7.16 20.79 -11.37
C LEU A 465 -6.08 21.78 -11.82
N ALA A 466 -5.94 22.05 -13.12
CA ALA A 466 -5.00 23.05 -13.62
C ALA A 466 -5.42 24.48 -13.26
N ASP A 467 -6.73 24.70 -13.09
CA ASP A 467 -7.36 26.01 -12.85
C ASP A 467 -7.84 26.20 -11.39
N VAL A 468 -7.63 25.20 -10.52
CA VAL A 468 -8.08 25.22 -9.11
C VAL A 468 -6.99 25.80 -8.23
N ASP A 469 -7.26 27.00 -7.69
CA ASP A 469 -6.33 27.87 -6.98
C ASP A 469 -5.13 28.26 -7.87
N ASP A 470 -4.36 29.30 -7.55
CA ASP A 470 -3.12 29.64 -8.30
C ASP A 470 -2.05 28.51 -8.24
N VAL A 471 -2.37 27.36 -7.64
CA VAL A 471 -1.50 26.26 -7.23
C VAL A 471 -1.92 24.93 -7.86
N SER A 472 -1.43 24.65 -9.08
CA SER A 472 -1.57 23.34 -9.74
C SER A 472 -0.24 22.62 -9.96
N LEU A 473 -0.30 21.30 -10.17
CA LEU A 473 0.83 20.48 -10.59
C LEU A 473 1.13 20.73 -12.08
N ASP A 474 2.37 21.04 -12.43
CA ASP A 474 2.77 21.23 -13.82
C ASP A 474 2.54 19.97 -14.65
N GLY A 475 1.76 20.10 -15.73
CA GLY A 475 1.42 19.01 -16.64
C GLY A 475 0.24 18.15 -16.19
N VAL A 476 -0.54 18.54 -15.16
CA VAL A 476 -1.70 17.77 -14.72
C VAL A 476 -2.73 17.53 -15.84
N GLU A 477 -2.82 18.41 -16.83
CA GLU A 477 -3.76 18.30 -17.94
C GLU A 477 -3.33 17.30 -19.02
N VAL A 478 -2.08 16.81 -18.99
CA VAL A 478 -1.66 15.68 -19.83
C VAL A 478 -1.76 14.32 -19.13
N LEU A 479 -2.09 14.30 -17.84
CA LEU A 479 -2.24 13.07 -17.07
C LEU A 479 -3.41 12.23 -17.62
N ASP A 480 -3.17 10.93 -17.81
CA ASP A 480 -4.14 9.97 -18.32
C ASP A 480 -3.88 8.56 -17.73
N GLY A 481 -4.77 7.61 -18.02
CA GLY A 481 -4.71 6.23 -17.54
C GLY A 481 -3.42 5.46 -17.89
N THR A 482 -2.63 5.94 -18.86
CA THR A 482 -1.36 5.29 -19.23
C THR A 482 -0.25 5.49 -18.18
N LEU A 483 -0.46 6.31 -17.15
CA LEU A 483 0.46 6.46 -16.01
C LEU A 483 0.90 5.10 -15.46
N PHE A 484 -0.05 4.19 -15.25
CA PHE A 484 0.20 2.91 -14.59
C PHE A 484 1.10 1.98 -15.42
N ILE A 485 0.89 1.91 -16.74
CA ILE A 485 1.73 1.08 -17.62
C ILE A 485 3.12 1.69 -17.80
N ARG A 486 3.23 3.03 -17.82
CA ARG A 486 4.51 3.75 -17.85
C ARG A 486 5.33 3.45 -16.60
N ALA A 487 4.70 3.51 -15.42
CA ALA A 487 5.32 3.15 -14.13
C ALA A 487 5.77 1.68 -14.10
N ALA A 488 4.91 0.78 -14.58
CA ALA A 488 5.18 -0.65 -14.66
C ALA A 488 6.39 -0.95 -15.56
N GLY A 489 6.44 -0.34 -16.75
CA GLY A 489 7.53 -0.50 -17.71
C GLY A 489 8.87 0.04 -17.21
N LEU A 490 8.88 1.24 -16.59
CA LEU A 490 10.09 1.79 -15.98
C LEU A 490 10.64 0.88 -14.87
N THR A 491 9.75 0.35 -14.03
CA THR A 491 10.12 -0.59 -12.97
C THR A 491 10.70 -1.88 -13.55
N ALA A 492 10.05 -2.48 -14.56
CA ALA A 492 10.54 -3.71 -15.19
C ALA A 492 11.93 -3.50 -15.83
N ASN A 493 12.17 -2.34 -16.44
CA ASN A 493 13.47 -1.99 -17.01
C ASN A 493 14.57 -1.82 -15.95
N GLU A 494 14.26 -1.19 -14.81
CA GLU A 494 15.23 -0.94 -13.73
C GLU A 494 15.50 -2.19 -12.89
N LEU A 495 14.49 -3.01 -12.59
CA LEU A 495 14.61 -4.21 -11.75
C LEU A 495 14.95 -5.47 -12.54
N GLY A 496 14.79 -5.44 -13.86
CA GLY A 496 15.21 -6.50 -14.76
C GLY A 496 14.07 -7.38 -15.28
N TRP A 497 14.04 -7.57 -16.60
CA TRP A 497 13.24 -8.59 -17.27
C TRP A 497 13.90 -9.97 -17.11
N MET A 498 13.90 -10.51 -15.88
CA MET A 498 14.62 -11.75 -15.54
C MET A 498 14.21 -12.96 -16.37
N LYS A 499 12.90 -13.11 -16.67
CA LYS A 499 12.41 -14.18 -17.54
C LYS A 499 13.02 -14.11 -18.95
N GLU A 500 13.25 -12.90 -19.44
CA GLU A 500 13.84 -12.61 -20.74
C GLU A 500 15.38 -12.56 -20.71
N GLY A 501 16.00 -12.93 -19.58
CA GLY A 501 17.45 -13.07 -19.44
C GLY A 501 18.20 -11.80 -19.05
N GLN A 502 17.49 -10.71 -18.72
CA GLN A 502 18.14 -9.55 -18.11
C GLN A 502 18.52 -9.85 -16.66
N ALA A 503 19.70 -9.39 -16.24
CA ALA A 503 20.08 -9.48 -14.84
C ALA A 503 19.11 -8.72 -13.93
N ARG A 504 18.95 -9.20 -12.69
CA ARG A 504 18.20 -8.53 -11.64
C ARG A 504 18.87 -7.20 -11.29
N GLY A 505 18.08 -6.13 -11.28
CA GLY A 505 18.45 -4.82 -10.76
C GLY A 505 18.10 -4.66 -9.28
N GLU A 506 18.30 -3.45 -8.76
CA GLU A 506 18.12 -3.14 -7.33
C GLU A 506 17.25 -1.91 -7.12
N TRP A 507 16.49 -1.91 -6.03
CA TRP A 507 15.78 -0.74 -5.56
C TRP A 507 16.75 0.32 -5.04
N SER A 508 16.50 1.60 -5.35
CA SER A 508 17.29 2.70 -4.81
C SER A 508 16.85 3.02 -3.40
N ILE A 509 17.78 2.94 -2.45
CA ILE A 509 17.54 3.29 -1.04
C ILE A 509 18.06 4.70 -0.69
N ASP A 510 18.87 5.31 -1.56
CA ASP A 510 19.38 6.66 -1.35
C ASP A 510 18.28 7.68 -1.64
N ALA A 511 18.19 8.71 -0.79
CA ALA A 511 17.23 9.80 -0.95
C ALA A 511 17.56 10.69 -2.16
N PHE A 512 16.64 11.58 -2.51
CA PHE A 512 16.78 12.48 -3.65
C PHE A 512 17.55 13.79 -3.34
N TYR A 513 18.32 13.83 -2.24
CA TYR A 513 19.06 15.01 -1.77
C TYR A 513 20.45 14.67 -1.22
#